data_AF-A0AA35DZE3-F1
#
_entry.id   AF-A0AA35DZE3-F1
#
_cell.length_a   1.000
_cell.length_b   1.000
_cell.length_c   1.000
_cell.angle_alpha   90.00
_cell.angle_beta   90.00
_cell.angle_gamma   90.00
#
_symmetry.space_group_name_H-M   'P 1'
#
loop_
_entity.id
_entity.type
_entity.pdbx_description
1 polymer ?
#
loop_
_entity_poly.entity_id
_entity_poly.type
_entity_poly.pdbx_seq_one_letter_code
_entity_poly.pdbx_strand_id
1 'polypeptide(L)' 'MANQAPVAWVTGGTGGIGTSICHSLADAGYLVVAGYHNPEKAKTWLETQQAAGYDNIALSGVDL' A
#
# COMPACT_ATOMS: atom_id res chain seq x y z
N MET A 1 11.57 17.81 -15.33
CA MET A 1 11.81 16.43 -14.88
C MET A 1 10.62 16.06 -14.02
N ALA A 2 9.70 15.22 -14.49
CA ALA A 2 8.61 14.76 -13.62
C ALA A 2 9.26 13.99 -12.47
N ASN A 3 9.13 14.48 -11.24
CA ASN A 3 9.65 13.82 -10.04
C ASN A 3 8.78 12.58 -9.79
N GLN A 4 9.00 11.52 -10.55
CA GLN A 4 8.28 10.27 -10.41
C GLN A 4 8.85 9.56 -9.19
N ALA A 5 8.16 9.67 -8.05
CA ALA A 5 8.46 8.83 -6.91
C ALA A 5 8.40 7.36 -7.37
N PRO A 6 9.44 6.55 -7.09
CA PRO A 6 9.45 5.15 -7.48
C PRO A 6 8.24 4.42 -6.89
N VAL A 7 7.57 3.65 -7.74
CA VAL A 7 6.37 2.89 -7.36
C VAL A 7 6.79 1.49 -6.92
N ALA A 8 6.36 1.05 -5.74
CA ALA A 8 6.62 -0.27 -5.21
C ALA A 8 5.32 -1.07 -5.09
N TRP A 9 5.22 -2.19 -5.80
CA TRP A 9 4.05 -3.07 -5.72
C TRP A 9 4.32 -4.23 -4.76
N VAL A 10 3.50 -4.34 -3.72
CA VAL A 10 3.62 -5.33 -2.65
C VAL A 10 2.46 -6.32 -2.75
N THR A 11 2.72 -7.48 -3.33
CA THR A 11 1.73 -8.56 -3.39
C THR A 11 1.43 -9.09 -1.98
N GLY A 12 0.16 -9.10 -1.58
CA GLY A 12 -0.23 -9.46 -0.21
C GLY A 12 0.06 -8.37 0.83
N GLY A 13 0.13 -7.10 0.39
CA GLY A 13 0.48 -5.95 1.23
C GLY A 13 -0.51 -5.65 2.36
N THR A 14 -1.73 -6.19 2.32
CA THR A 14 -2.78 -5.92 3.33
C THR A 14 -2.75 -6.88 4.54
N GLY A 15 -1.70 -7.67 4.73
CA GLY A 15 -1.65 -8.69 5.79
C GLY A 15 -0.28 -8.80 6.45
N GLY A 16 -0.26 -8.92 7.79
CA GLY A 16 0.93 -9.21 8.59
C GLY A 16 2.19 -8.44 8.15
N ILE A 17 3.17 -9.18 7.64
CA ILE A 17 4.47 -8.67 7.16
C ILE A 17 4.30 -7.70 5.97
N GLY A 18 3.33 -7.95 5.09
CA GLY A 18 3.04 -7.09 3.95
C GLY A 18 2.72 -5.66 4.38
N THR A 19 2.00 -5.49 5.49
CA THR A 19 1.71 -4.17 6.06
C THR A 19 2.98 -3.44 6.47
N SER A 20 3.89 -4.13 7.18
CA SER A 20 5.16 -3.54 7.63
C SER A 20 6.09 -3.18 6.46
N ILE A 21 6.07 -3.98 5.39
CA ILE A 21 6.80 -3.68 4.15
C ILE A 21 6.20 -2.42 3.50
N CYS A 22 4.87 -2.32 3.41
CA CYS A 22 4.19 -1.15 2.86
C CYS A 22 4.56 0.12 3.63
N HIS A 23 4.56 0.07 4.98
CA HIS A 23 5.00 1.19 5.80
C HIS A 23 6.44 1.59 5.55
N SER A 24 7.35 0.61 5.56
CA SER A 24 8.79 0.88 5.38
C SER A 24 9.09 1.54 4.03
N LEU A 25 8.38 1.11 2.97
CA LEU A 25 8.51 1.70 1.64
C LEU A 25 7.85 3.08 1.56
N ALA A 26 6.70 3.25 2.21
CA ALA A 26 6.02 4.53 2.29
C ALA A 26 6.86 5.58 3.03
N ASP A 27 7.47 5.20 4.16
CA ASP A 27 8.38 6.06 4.94
C ASP A 27 9.64 6.40 4.17
N ALA A 28 10.10 5.52 3.28
CA ALA A 28 11.21 5.76 2.37
C ALA A 28 10.85 6.67 1.18
N GLY A 29 9.60 7.15 1.08
CA GLY A 29 9.15 8.09 0.04
C GLY A 29 8.71 7.43 -1.27
N TYR A 30 8.48 6.12 -1.27
CA TYR A 30 7.93 5.40 -2.43
C TYR A 30 6.42 5.57 -2.50
N LEU A 31 5.86 5.44 -3.71
CA LEU A 31 4.43 5.23 -3.89
C LEU A 31 4.15 3.74 -3.78
N VAL A 32 3.48 3.31 -2.72
CA VAL A 32 3.27 1.89 -2.44
C VAL A 32 1.92 1.46 -2.98
N VAL A 33 1.89 0.34 -3.69
CA VAL A 33 0.67 -0.31 -4.16
C VAL A 33 0.55 -1.64 -3.41
N ALA A 34 -0.39 -1.73 -2.48
CA ALA A 34 -0.65 -2.94 -1.71
C ALA A 34 -1.64 -3.85 -2.47
N GLY A 35 -1.15 -5.02 -2.85
CA GLY A 35 -1.92 -6.10 -3.44
C GLY A 35 -2.81 -6.78 -2.39
N TYR A 36 -4.09 -6.96 -2.68
CA TYR A 36 -5.04 -7.60 -1.76
C TYR A 36 -5.85 -8.72 -2.43
N HIS A 37 -6.25 -9.72 -1.65
CA HIS A 37 -7.18 -10.77 -2.08
C HIS A 37 -8.64 -10.44 -1.72
N ASN A 38 -8.89 -9.94 -0.52
CA ASN A 38 -10.26 -9.64 -0.06
C ASN A 38 -10.49 -8.12 -0.06
N PRO A 39 -11.38 -7.59 -0.93
CA PRO A 39 -11.60 -6.16 -1.09
C PRO A 39 -12.16 -5.47 0.17
N GLU A 40 -13.01 -6.15 0.94
CA GLU A 40 -13.61 -5.57 2.14
C GLU A 40 -12.54 -5.32 3.21
N LYS A 41 -11.69 -6.32 3.46
CA LYS A 41 -10.57 -6.20 4.41
C LYS A 41 -9.54 -5.17 3.94
N ALA A 42 -9.29 -5.10 2.64
CA ALA A 42 -8.36 -4.15 2.05
C ALA A 42 -8.82 -2.71 2.27
N LYS A 43 -10.11 -2.42 2.08
CA LYS A 43 -10.68 -1.09 2.30
C LYS A 43 -10.51 -0.62 3.75
N THR A 44 -10.89 -1.45 4.72
CA THR A 44 -10.71 -1.12 6.15
C THR A 44 -9.23 -0.95 6.50
N TRP A 45 -8.35 -1.76 5.91
CA TRP A 45 -6.91 -1.64 6.10
C TRP A 45 -6.39 -0.30 5.55
N LEU A 46 -6.83 0.11 4.35
CA LEU A 46 -6.45 1.39 3.74
C LEU A 46 -6.94 2.59 4.55
N GLU A 47 -8.19 2.55 5.05
CA GLU A 47 -8.73 3.59 5.93
C GLU A 47 -7.87 3.71 7.21
N THR A 48 -7.40 2.58 7.75
CA THR A 48 -6.48 2.57 8.89
C THR A 48 -5.13 3.19 8.54
N GLN A 49 -4.62 2.96 7.32
CA GLN A 49 -3.35 3.53 6.87
C GLN A 49 -3.44 5.05 6.67
N GLN A 50 -4.53 5.53 6.05
CA GLN A 50 -4.79 6.97 5.92
C GLN A 50 -4.96 7.64 7.29
N ALA A 51 -5.66 6.99 8.23
CA ALA A 51 -5.78 7.50 9.60
C ALA A 51 -4.42 7.56 10.33
N ALA A 52 -3.49 6.69 9.98
CA ALA A 52 -2.12 6.69 10.49
C ALA A 52 -1.18 7.70 9.78
N GLY A 53 -1.66 8.40 8.73
CA GLY A 53 -0.88 9.40 7.98
C GLY A 53 -0.15 8.86 6.75
N TYR A 54 -0.47 7.65 6.31
CA TYR A 54 0.10 7.06 5.08
C TYR A 54 -0.75 7.41 3.86
N ASP A 55 -0.51 8.58 3.26
CA ASP A 55 -1.22 9.06 2.06
C ASP A 55 -0.64 8.51 0.74
N ASN A 56 0.54 7.89 0.80
CA ASN A 56 1.28 7.34 -0.34
C ASN A 56 1.09 5.82 -0.53
N ILE A 57 0.04 5.25 0.03
CA ILE A 57 -0.35 3.85 -0.12
C ILE A 57 -1.65 3.76 -0.92
N ALA A 58 -1.62 3.02 -2.03
CA ALA A 58 -2.76 2.67 -2.86
C ALA A 58 -3.05 1.16 -2.76
N LEU A 59 -4.28 0.76 -3.09
CA LEU A 59 -4.66 -0.65 -3.17
C LEU A 59 -4.74 -1.11 -4.63
N SER A 60 -4.29 -2.33 -4.91
CA SER A 60 -4.49 -3.02 -6.18
C SER A 60 -5.07 -4.41 -5.93
N GLY A 61 -6.22 -4.69 -6.52
CA GLY A 61 -6.88 -6.00 -6.43
C GLY A 61 -6.29 -6.99 -7.44
N VAL A 62 -6.58 -8.28 -7.24
CA VAL A 62 -6.09 -9.38 -8.10
C VAL A 62 -6.85 -9.52 -9.43
N ASP A 63 -7.58 -8.49 -9.88
CA ASP A 63 -8.03 -8.45 -11.28
C ASP A 63 -6.83 -8.03 -12.16
N LEU A 64 -5.97 -9.01 -12.46
CA LEU A 64 -4.97 -8.96 -13.53
C LEU A 64 -5.43 -9.85 -14.69
#